data_AF-A0A0F8DBU5-F1
#
_entry.id   AF-A0A0F8DBU5-F1
#
_cell.length_a   1.000
_cell.length_b   1.000
_cell.length_c   1.000
_cell.angle_alpha   90.00
_cell.angle_beta   90.00
_cell.angle_gamma   90.00
#
_symmetry.space_group_name_H-M   'P 1'
#
loop_
_entity.id
_entity.type
_entity.pdbx_description
1 polymer ?
#
loop_
_entity_poly.entity_id
_entity_poly.type
_entity_poly.pdbx_seq_one_letter_code
_entity_poly.pdbx_strand_id
1 'polypeptide(L)'
;MIRVIKLFTKSHDRRSINDLKQGNWTWVELVILDNKDATSPKKSRKGKELVVTSHSNKANSKNYEWMQGETIDTRCNFPKSLEDGNVIAVRHFKGGQIEETISIGV
;
A
#
# COMPACT_ATOMS: atom_id res chain seq x y z
N MET A 1 1.41 -6.07 -20.08
CA MET A 1 1.54 -6.84 -18.83
C MET A 1 2.59 -6.19 -17.92
N ILE A 2 2.15 -5.65 -16.79
CA ILE A 2 3.04 -5.07 -15.77
C ILE A 2 3.79 -6.21 -15.06
N ARG A 3 5.11 -6.09 -14.94
CA ARG A 3 5.96 -7.13 -14.34
C ARG A 3 6.45 -6.79 -12.93
N VAL A 4 6.67 -5.50 -12.69
CA VAL A 4 7.28 -4.99 -11.47
C VAL A 4 6.61 -3.68 -11.12
N ILE A 5 6.31 -3.50 -9.84
CA ILE A 5 5.79 -2.25 -9.27
C ILE A 5 6.68 -1.88 -8.09
N LYS A 6 7.03 -0.60 -7.99
CA LYS A 6 7.73 -0.04 -6.84
C LYS A 6 7.16 1.33 -6.53
N LEU A 7 6.75 1.54 -5.29
CA LEU A 7 6.17 2.80 -4.84
C LEU A 7 7.25 3.67 -4.21
N PHE A 8 7.25 4.95 -4.59
CA PHE A 8 8.00 6.01 -3.92
C PHE A 8 6.98 7.01 -3.40
N THR A 9 7.03 7.33 -2.11
CA THR A 9 6.04 8.21 -1.49
C THR A 9 6.69 9.05 -0.41
N LYS A 10 6.21 10.29 -0.28
CA LYS A 10 6.57 11.17 0.83
C LYS A 10 5.49 11.06 1.90
N SER A 11 5.81 10.44 3.02
CA SER A 11 4.89 10.21 4.13
C SER A 11 5.59 10.43 5.47
N HIS A 12 4.83 10.43 6.57
CA HIS A 12 5.39 10.52 7.92
C HIS A 12 4.57 9.70 8.89
N ASP A 13 5.17 9.43 10.05
CA ASP A 13 4.44 8.90 11.18
C ASP A 13 3.74 10.05 11.92
N ARG A 14 2.40 10.00 12.01
CA ARG A 14 1.62 11.02 12.74
C ARG A 14 1.66 10.81 14.26
N ARG A 15 2.28 9.75 14.77
CA ARG A 15 2.29 9.43 16.20
C ARG A 15 3.62 9.79 16.85
N SER A 16 3.56 10.39 18.05
CA SER A 16 4.68 10.36 18.99
C SER A 16 4.76 8.92 19.52
N ILE A 17 5.69 8.12 19.02
CA ILE A 17 5.97 6.80 19.59
C ILE A 17 6.66 7.06 20.93
N ASN A 18 5.90 7.05 22.03
CA ASN A 18 6.46 7.18 23.37
C ASN A 18 7.20 5.91 23.84
N ASP A 19 7.01 4.78 23.14
CA ASP A 19 7.69 3.52 23.42
C ASP A 19 8.04 2.79 22.11
N LEU A 20 9.32 2.83 21.73
CA LEU A 20 9.85 2.16 20.54
C LEU A 20 9.65 0.63 20.58
N LYS A 21 9.40 0.05 21.77
CA LYS A 21 9.10 -1.39 21.91
C LYS A 21 7.74 -1.78 21.32
N GLN A 22 6.83 -0.82 21.10
CA GLN A 22 5.54 -1.11 20.47
C GLN A 22 5.63 -1.25 18.94
N GLY A 23 6.77 -0.92 18.32
CA GLY A 23 6.96 -1.03 16.87
C GLY A 23 6.30 0.10 16.08
N ASN A 24 6.41 0.04 14.74
CA ASN A 24 5.79 1.03 13.85
C ASN A 24 4.38 0.59 13.44
N TRP A 25 3.39 1.46 13.63
CA TRP A 25 1.96 1.17 13.41
C TRP A 25 1.41 1.91 12.19
N THR A 26 2.30 2.46 11.37
CA THR A 26 1.93 3.16 10.15
C THR A 26 2.73 2.65 8.95
N TRP A 27 2.01 2.30 7.89
CA TRP A 27 2.61 1.77 6.67
C TRP A 27 1.78 2.16 5.45
N VAL A 28 2.38 1.97 4.28
CA VAL A 28 1.74 2.25 3.00
C VAL A 28 1.53 0.94 2.27
N GLU A 29 0.36 0.75 1.69
CA GLU A 29 -0.01 -0.45 0.92
C GLU A 29 -0.38 -0.11 -0.52
N LEU A 30 -0.14 -1.06 -1.41
CA LEU A 30 -0.71 -1.10 -2.74
C LEU A 30 -1.89 -2.06 -2.78
N VAL A 31 -2.94 -1.66 -3.48
CA VAL A 31 -4.20 -2.41 -3.59
C VAL A 31 -4.65 -2.43 -5.03
N ILE A 32 -5.13 -3.57 -5.50
CA ILE A 32 -5.84 -3.66 -6.78
C ILE A 32 -7.33 -3.50 -6.50
N LEU A 33 -7.99 -2.59 -7.20
CA LEU A 33 -9.43 -2.42 -7.24
C LEU A 33 -9.96 -2.89 -8.58
N ASP A 34 -11.18 -3.43 -8.61
CA ASP A 34 -11.79 -3.93 -9.85
C ASP A 34 -11.95 -2.82 -10.90
N ASN A 35 -12.30 -1.61 -10.46
CA ASN A 35 -12.45 -0.42 -11.29
C ASN A 35 -12.36 0.86 -10.42
N LYS A 36 -12.55 2.03 -11.04
CA LYS A 36 -12.48 3.34 -10.38
C LYS A 36 -13.54 3.59 -9.30
N ASP A 37 -14.67 2.90 -9.36
CA ASP A 37 -15.80 3.08 -8.46
C ASP A 37 -15.76 2.09 -7.27
N ALA A 38 -14.86 1.10 -7.32
CA ALA A 38 -14.70 0.11 -6.27
C ALA A 38 -14.06 0.71 -5.01
N THR A 39 -14.70 0.47 -3.86
CA THR A 39 -14.23 0.94 -2.54
C THR A 39 -13.49 -0.13 -1.75
N SER A 40 -13.47 -1.38 -2.23
CA SER A 40 -12.88 -2.53 -1.56
C SER A 40 -11.85 -3.23 -2.46
N PRO A 41 -10.83 -3.88 -1.88
CA PRO A 41 -9.84 -4.62 -2.66
C PRO A 41 -10.48 -5.69 -3.56
N LYS A 42 -9.98 -5.80 -4.79
CA LYS A 42 -10.21 -6.95 -5.65
C LYS A 42 -9.73 -8.21 -4.93
N LYS A 43 -10.49 -9.29 -5.04
CA LYS A 43 -10.12 -10.60 -4.48
C LYS A 43 -9.52 -11.47 -5.57
N SER A 44 -8.45 -12.19 -5.22
CA SER A 44 -7.93 -13.28 -6.03
C SER A 44 -8.95 -14.41 -6.16
N ARG A 45 -8.73 -15.34 -7.10
CA ARG A 45 -9.56 -16.56 -7.27
C ARG A 45 -9.71 -17.40 -5.99
N LYS A 46 -8.79 -17.27 -5.02
CA LYS A 46 -8.84 -17.95 -3.72
C LYS A 46 -9.52 -17.11 -2.63
N GLY A 47 -10.16 -16.01 -2.98
CA GLY A 47 -10.86 -15.11 -2.05
C GLY A 47 -9.95 -14.17 -1.25
N LYS A 48 -8.62 -14.25 -1.40
CA LYS A 48 -7.68 -13.34 -0.72
C LYS A 48 -7.66 -11.98 -1.39
N GLU A 49 -7.71 -10.91 -0.61
CA GLU A 49 -7.58 -9.54 -1.11
C GLU A 49 -6.22 -9.31 -1.76
N LEU A 50 -6.22 -8.57 -2.88
CA LEU A 50 -5.03 -8.19 -3.61
C LEU A 50 -4.46 -6.91 -3.02
N VAL A 51 -3.87 -7.07 -1.85
CA VAL A 51 -3.24 -6.02 -1.04
C VAL A 51 -1.81 -6.44 -0.75
N VAL A 52 -0.88 -5.51 -0.82
CA VAL A 52 0.53 -5.74 -0.45
C VAL A 52 1.10 -4.52 0.25
N THR A 53 1.77 -4.75 1.38
CA THR A 53 2.50 -3.70 2.08
C THR A 53 3.70 -3.28 1.25
N SER A 54 3.80 -1.97 0.98
CA SER A 54 4.92 -1.39 0.24
C SER A 54 6.11 -1.15 1.14
N HIS A 55 5.90 -0.43 2.24
CA HIS A 55 6.89 -0.14 3.28
C HIS A 55 6.19 0.40 4.53
N SER A 56 6.84 0.27 5.67
CA SER A 56 6.49 1.03 6.87
C SER A 56 6.99 2.46 6.74
N ASN A 57 6.30 3.43 7.35
CA ASN A 57 6.86 4.78 7.47
C ASN A 57 8.14 4.75 8.32
N LYS A 58 8.85 5.86 8.42
CA LYS A 58 9.94 5.96 9.38
C LYS A 58 9.37 6.16 10.78
N ALA A 59 9.68 5.23 11.68
CA ALA A 59 9.24 5.31 13.06
C ALA A 59 9.81 6.55 13.75
N ASN A 60 9.01 7.18 14.62
CA ASN A 60 9.42 8.31 15.45
C ASN A 60 9.94 9.53 14.66
N SER A 61 9.46 9.72 13.43
CA SER A 61 9.72 10.92 12.64
C SER A 61 8.40 11.66 12.39
N LYS A 62 8.36 12.92 12.82
CA LYS A 62 7.27 13.85 12.52
C LYS A 62 7.42 14.50 11.14
N ASN A 63 8.56 14.26 10.48
CA ASN A 63 8.87 14.88 9.21
C ASN A 63 8.34 14.01 8.07
N TYR A 64 7.79 14.67 7.06
CA TYR A 64 7.51 14.03 5.78
C TYR A 64 8.83 13.66 5.09
N GLU A 65 9.07 12.37 4.95
CA GLU A 65 10.28 11.81 4.37
C GLU A 65 9.95 10.99 3.12
N TRP A 66 10.82 11.06 2.12
CA TRP A 66 10.72 10.20 0.95
C TRP A 66 11.18 8.79 1.33
N MET A 67 10.27 7.84 1.14
CA MET A 67 10.52 6.43 1.37
C MET A 67 10.30 5.66 0.08
N GLN A 68 11.06 4.58 -0.07
CA GLN A 68 10.91 3.64 -1.17
C GLN A 68 10.37 2.32 -0.64
N GLY A 69 9.35 1.81 -1.32
CA GLY A 69 8.80 0.49 -1.08
C GLY A 69 9.71 -0.64 -1.53
N GLU A 70 9.37 -1.85 -1.10
CA GLU A 70 9.94 -3.05 -1.69
C GLU A 70 9.55 -3.18 -3.17
N THR A 71 10.39 -3.88 -3.93
CA THR A 71 10.10 -4.22 -5.33
C THR A 71 9.08 -5.35 -5.36
N ILE A 72 7.86 -5.06 -5.80
CA ILE A 72 6.79 -6.06 -5.94
C ILE A 72 6.85 -6.59 -7.36
N ASP A 73 7.35 -7.81 -7.49
CA ASP A 73 7.49 -8.49 -8.78
C ASP A 73 6.53 -9.68 -8.90
N THR A 74 6.60 -10.35 -10.05
CA THR A 74 5.79 -11.52 -10.40
C THR A 74 5.89 -12.73 -9.46
N ARG A 75 6.84 -12.77 -8.52
CA ARG A 75 6.88 -13.77 -7.44
C ARG A 75 5.73 -13.56 -6.45
N CYS A 76 5.30 -12.32 -6.28
CA CYS A 76 4.05 -11.98 -5.62
C CYS A 76 2.91 -12.03 -6.66
N ASN A 77 1.74 -12.55 -6.27
CA ASN A 77 0.60 -12.63 -7.19
C ASN A 77 0.01 -11.26 -7.57
N PHE A 78 0.51 -10.17 -6.99
CA PHE A 78 -0.03 -8.83 -7.15
C PHE A 78 0.07 -8.34 -8.61
N PRO A 79 1.25 -8.21 -9.26
CA PRO A 79 1.31 -7.69 -10.63
C PRO A 79 0.63 -8.60 -11.65
N LYS A 80 0.59 -9.91 -11.39
CA LYS A 80 -0.07 -10.91 -12.24
C LYS A 80 -1.59 -10.83 -12.21
N SER A 81 -2.16 -10.18 -11.20
CA SER A 81 -3.62 -10.10 -11.02
C SER A 81 -4.22 -8.80 -11.59
N LEU A 82 -3.36 -7.92 -12.12
CA LEU A 82 -3.78 -6.72 -12.84
C LEU A 82 -4.29 -7.08 -14.22
N GLU A 83 -5.48 -6.59 -14.51
CA GLU A 83 -6.19 -6.70 -15.78
C GLU A 83 -6.61 -5.29 -16.23
N ASP A 84 -6.84 -5.11 -17.53
CA ASP A 84 -7.25 -3.82 -18.09
C ASP A 84 -8.54 -3.32 -17.40
N GLY A 85 -8.57 -2.03 -17.07
CA GLY A 85 -9.69 -1.42 -16.33
C GLY A 85 -9.60 -1.54 -14.81
N ASN A 86 -8.64 -2.32 -14.28
CA ASN A 86 -8.34 -2.29 -12.86
C ASN A 86 -7.67 -0.95 -12.46
N VAL A 87 -7.70 -0.69 -11.16
CA VAL A 87 -7.09 0.50 -10.58
C VAL A 87 -6.07 0.06 -9.52
N ILE A 88 -4.89 0.67 -9.55
CA ILE A 88 -3.92 0.55 -8.45
C ILE A 88 -4.21 1.68 -7.47
N ALA A 89 -4.56 1.34 -6.25
CA ALA A 89 -4.73 2.26 -5.14
C ALA A 89 -3.56 2.17 -4.17
N VAL A 90 -3.11 3.33 -3.68
CA VAL A 90 -2.15 3.49 -2.60
C VAL A 90 -2.94 3.84 -1.35
N ARG A 91 -2.77 3.09 -0.27
CA ARG A 91 -3.43 3.34 1.02
C ARG A 91 -2.42 3.65 2.11
N HIS A 92 -2.69 4.68 2.89
CA HIS A 92 -1.95 4.92 4.13
C HIS A 92 -2.71 4.30 5.31
N PHE A 93 -2.09 3.30 5.94
CA PHE A 93 -2.64 2.61 7.09
C PHE A 93 -2.06 3.15 8.39
N LYS A 94 -2.92 3.24 9.41
CA LYS A 94 -2.56 3.70 10.75
C LYS A 94 -3.46 3.04 11.78
N GLY A 95 -2.87 2.35 12.74
CA GLY A 95 -3.60 1.81 13.91
C GLY A 95 -4.79 0.91 13.55
N GLY A 96 -4.70 0.18 12.42
CA GLY A 96 -5.76 -0.69 11.92
C GLY A 96 -6.82 0.00 11.04
N GLN A 97 -6.64 1.28 10.72
CA GLN A 97 -7.55 2.04 9.85
C GLN A 97 -6.83 2.59 8.62
N ILE A 98 -7.58 2.77 7.53
CA ILE A 98 -7.13 3.47 6.32
C ILE A 98 -7.41 4.96 6.53
N GLU A 99 -6.38 5.80 6.47
CA GLU A 99 -6.54 7.26 6.61
C GLU A 99 -6.75 7.92 5.25
N GLU A 100 -6.00 7.49 4.24
CA GLU A 100 -6.00 8.10 2.92
C GLU A 100 -5.89 7.01 1.83
N THR A 101 -6.54 7.26 0.69
CA THR A 101 -6.44 6.42 -0.51
C THR A 101 -6.25 7.30 -1.74
N ILE A 102 -5.24 6.99 -2.55
CA ILE A 102 -4.97 7.63 -3.85
C ILE A 102 -5.01 6.55 -4.91
N SER A 103 -5.73 6.75 -6.00
CA SER A 103 -5.91 5.76 -7.06
C SER A 103 -5.34 6.21 -8.40
N ILE A 104 -4.77 5.25 -9.14
CA ILE A 104 -4.24 5.42 -10.50
C ILE A 104 -4.86 4.32 -11.38
N GLY A 105 -5.51 4.72 -12.47
CA GLY A 105 -6.06 3.78 -13.45
C GLY A 105 -4.97 3.08 -14.25
N VAL A 106 -5.18 1.80 -14.56
CA VAL A 106 -4.29 0.96 -15.36
C VAL A 106 -4.91 0.64 -16.71
#